data_AF-A0A3A5KCA6-F1
#
_entry.id   AF-A0A3A5KCA6-F1
#
_cell.length_a   1.000
_cell.length_b   1.000
_cell.length_c   1.000
_cell.angle_alpha   90.00
_cell.angle_beta   90.00
_cell.angle_gamma   90.00
#
_symmetry.space_group_name_H-M   'P 1'
#
loop_
_entity.id
_entity.type
_entity.pdbx_description
1 polymer ?
#
loop_
_entity_poly.entity_id
_entity_poly.type
_entity_poly.pdbx_seq_one_letter_code
_entity_poly.pdbx_strand_id
1 'polypeptide(L)'
;MTMKCPFVENTLGKKLQIGTGLSVDCLTCHRHVVLDVPALARRLGDDYGCMHWDLIKVLYCQPCRDAGREDRDLTFTNHAVTPDKRR
;
A
#
# COMPACT_ATOMS: atom_id res chain seq x y z
N MET A 1 23.26 5.42 -7.30
CA MET A 1 22.15 4.50 -7.62
C MET A 1 21.29 5.15 -8.69
N THR A 2 21.19 4.55 -9.88
CA THR A 2 20.31 5.05 -10.94
C THR A 2 18.85 4.83 -10.53
N MET A 3 18.08 5.91 -10.40
CA MET A 3 16.63 5.84 -10.14
C MET A 3 15.94 5.18 -11.35
N LYS A 4 15.68 3.86 -11.25
CA LYS A 4 15.07 3.08 -12.32
C LYS A 4 13.59 3.42 -12.58
N CYS A 5 12.95 4.17 -11.69
CA CYS A 5 11.54 4.57 -11.82
C CYS A 5 11.41 6.11 -11.74
N PRO A 6 11.74 6.85 -12.81
CA PRO A 6 11.89 8.30 -12.73
C PRO A 6 10.59 9.09 -12.58
N PHE A 7 9.41 8.51 -12.90
CA PHE A 7 8.16 9.30 -12.95
C PHE A 7 6.93 8.68 -12.29
N VAL A 8 6.84 7.35 -12.14
CA VAL A 8 5.61 6.70 -11.64
C VAL A 8 5.92 5.50 -10.74
N GLU A 9 5.51 5.60 -9.48
CA GLU A 9 5.48 4.53 -8.48
C GLU A 9 4.08 3.93 -8.43
N ASN A 10 3.74 3.05 -9.38
CA ASN A 10 2.40 2.47 -9.48
C ASN A 10 2.32 0.96 -9.24
N THR A 11 3.45 0.29 -8.97
CA THR A 11 3.46 -1.13 -8.61
C THR A 11 4.18 -1.38 -7.28
N LEU A 12 3.90 -2.51 -6.65
CA LEU A 12 4.53 -2.91 -5.39
C LEU A 12 6.05 -3.09 -5.55
N GLY A 13 6.51 -3.69 -6.65
CA GLY A 13 7.92 -3.88 -6.94
C GLY A 13 8.69 -2.56 -7.11
N LYS A 14 8.08 -1.57 -7.77
CA LYS A 14 8.66 -0.21 -7.85
C LYS A 14 8.76 0.43 -6.48
N LYS A 15 7.73 0.26 -5.66
CA LYS A 15 7.68 0.77 -4.28
C LYS A 15 8.81 0.21 -3.42
N LEU A 16 9.08 -1.09 -3.55
CA LEU A 16 10.21 -1.78 -2.91
C LEU A 16 11.56 -1.27 -3.42
N GLN A 17 11.71 -1.13 -4.73
CA GLN A 17 12.94 -0.64 -5.33
C GLN A 17 13.28 0.79 -4.89
N ILE A 18 12.27 1.63 -4.70
CA ILE A 18 12.42 3.02 -4.25
C ILE A 18 12.56 3.07 -2.71
N GLY A 19 12.02 2.09 -1.98
CA GLY A 19 12.09 2.03 -0.52
C GLY A 19 11.07 2.95 0.17
N THR A 20 9.88 3.15 -0.42
CA THR A 20 8.82 3.98 0.19
C THR A 20 7.81 3.13 0.95
N GLY A 21 7.22 3.70 2.00
CA GLY A 21 6.22 3.03 2.84
C GLY A 21 4.79 3.26 2.36
N LEU A 22 3.86 2.39 2.75
CA LEU A 22 2.43 2.55 2.47
C LEU A 22 1.64 2.26 3.73
N SER A 23 0.64 3.06 4.05
CA SER A 23 -0.32 2.77 5.11
C SER A 23 -1.74 2.76 4.58
N VAL A 24 -2.62 2.17 5.37
CA VAL A 24 -4.06 2.11 5.12
C VAL A 24 -4.82 2.55 6.37
N ASP A 25 -5.86 3.33 6.15
CA ASP A 25 -6.82 3.75 7.16
C ASP A 25 -8.20 3.23 6.77
N CYS A 26 -8.87 2.56 7.70
CA CYS A 26 -10.29 2.22 7.53
C CYS A 26 -11.14 3.39 7.98
N LEU A 27 -11.95 3.96 7.08
CA LEU A 27 -12.79 5.11 7.40
C LEU A 27 -14.03 4.74 8.22
N THR A 28 -14.39 3.45 8.28
CA THR A 28 -15.49 2.96 9.12
C THR A 28 -15.11 2.81 10.59
N CYS A 29 -13.90 2.33 10.90
CA CYS A 29 -13.47 2.06 12.28
C CYS A 29 -12.22 2.84 12.72
N HIS A 30 -11.73 3.73 11.86
CA HIS A 30 -10.55 4.58 12.08
C HIS A 30 -9.26 3.83 12.43
N ARG A 31 -9.18 2.55 12.04
CA ARG A 31 -7.98 1.74 12.25
C ARG A 31 -6.92 2.12 11.21
N HIS A 32 -5.74 2.49 11.70
CA HIS A 32 -4.54 2.76 10.91
C HIS A 32 -3.59 1.55 10.94
N VAL A 33 -3.04 1.17 9.79
CA VAL A 33 -2.03 0.10 9.67
C VAL A 33 -0.96 0.50 8.65
N VAL A 34 0.31 0.39 9.04
CA VAL A 34 1.44 0.44 8.09
C VAL A 34 1.57 -0.93 7.42
N LEU A 35 1.52 -0.94 6.09
CA LEU A 35 1.58 -2.16 5.30
C LEU A 35 3.02 -2.65 5.13
N ASP A 36 3.22 -3.94 5.34
CA ASP A 36 4.44 -4.64 4.94
C ASP A 36 4.42 -4.83 3.41
N VAL A 37 4.98 -3.84 2.69
CA VAL A 37 5.06 -3.85 1.22
C VAL A 37 5.80 -5.09 0.70
N PRO A 38 6.93 -5.55 1.28
CA PRO A 38 7.56 -6.80 0.88
C PRO A 38 6.64 -8.02 0.97
N ALA A 39 5.90 -8.17 2.07
CA ALA A 39 4.95 -9.27 2.22
C ALA A 39 3.78 -9.16 1.22
N LEU A 40 3.33 -7.94 0.94
CA LEU A 40 2.27 -7.69 -0.02
C LEU A 40 2.70 -8.04 -1.45
N ALA A 41 3.93 -7.67 -1.84
CA ALA A 41 4.51 -8.01 -3.14
C ALA A 41 4.72 -9.52 -3.30
N ARG A 42 5.19 -10.22 -2.26
CA ARG A 42 5.27 -11.69 -2.27
C ARG A 42 3.92 -12.37 -2.47
N ARG A 43 2.84 -11.78 -1.96
CA ARG A 43 1.49 -12.32 -2.05
C ARG A 43 0.79 -12.02 -3.38
N LEU A 44 0.97 -10.80 -3.92
CA LEU A 44 0.23 -10.31 -5.09
C LEU A 44 1.06 -10.24 -6.38
N GLY A 45 2.38 -10.28 -6.26
CA GLY A 45 3.34 -10.08 -7.35
C GLY A 45 3.91 -8.65 -7.38
N ASP A 46 5.14 -8.53 -7.87
CA ASP A 46 5.86 -7.25 -7.96
C ASP A 46 5.21 -6.27 -8.96
N ASP A 47 4.57 -6.79 -10.01
CA ASP A 47 3.87 -5.99 -11.02
C ASP A 47 2.46 -5.57 -10.59
N TYR A 48 2.00 -6.01 -9.41
CA TYR A 48 0.68 -5.66 -8.91
C TYR A 48 0.58 -4.16 -8.60
N GLY A 49 -0.55 -3.55 -8.97
CA GLY A 49 -0.80 -2.13 -8.77
C GLY A 49 -0.84 -1.73 -7.30
N CYS A 50 -0.14 -0.65 -6.94
CA CYS A 50 -0.09 -0.13 -5.56
C CYS A 50 -0.96 1.11 -5.35
N MET A 51 -1.82 1.45 -6.32
CA MET A 51 -2.75 2.56 -6.24
C MET A 51 -4.05 2.15 -5.53
N HIS A 52 -4.79 3.14 -5.01
CA HIS A 52 -6.02 2.91 -4.23
C HIS A 52 -6.99 1.94 -4.92
N TRP A 53 -7.28 2.16 -6.21
CA TRP A 53 -8.23 1.34 -6.96
C TRP A 53 -7.79 -0.09 -7.21
N ASP A 54 -6.49 -0.38 -7.09
CA ASP A 54 -5.97 -1.74 -7.19
C ASP A 54 -6.01 -2.43 -5.83
N LEU A 55 -5.56 -1.74 -4.79
CA LEU A 55 -5.46 -2.30 -3.44
C LEU A 55 -6.83 -2.54 -2.77
N ILE A 56 -7.80 -1.65 -2.98
CA ILE A 56 -9.17 -1.81 -2.42
C ILE A 56 -9.89 -3.05 -2.95
N LYS A 57 -9.44 -3.63 -4.07
CA LYS A 57 -10.00 -4.87 -4.64
C LYS A 57 -9.60 -6.10 -3.82
N VAL A 58 -8.41 -6.07 -3.21
CA VAL A 58 -7.77 -7.23 -2.56
C VAL A 58 -7.62 -7.09 -1.04
N LEU A 59 -7.68 -5.87 -0.51
CA LEU A 59 -7.60 -5.58 0.91
C LEU A 59 -8.98 -5.25 1.49
N TYR A 60 -9.18 -5.60 2.76
CA TYR A 60 -10.38 -5.30 3.53
C TYR A 60 -10.01 -5.18 5.02
N CYS A 61 -10.83 -4.45 5.77
CA CYS A 61 -10.69 -4.35 7.22
C CYS A 61 -11.32 -5.57 7.90
N GLN A 62 -10.47 -6.49 8.39
CA GLN A 62 -10.93 -7.70 9.08
C GLN A 62 -11.89 -7.41 10.25
N PRO A 63 -11.62 -6.48 11.19
CA PRO A 63 -12.57 -6.13 12.25
C PRO A 63 -13.93 -5.60 11.76
N CYS A 64 -13.98 -4.94 10.60
CA CYS A 64 -15.25 -4.50 10.01
C CYS A 64 -16.00 -5.67 9.38
N ARG A 65 -15.29 -6.55 8.67
CA ARG A 65 -15.87 -7.78 8.12
C ARG A 65 -16.44 -8.67 9.20
N ASP A 66 -15.69 -8.90 10.27
CA ASP A 66 -16.10 -9.77 11.38
C ASP A 66 -17.36 -9.21 12.09
N ALA A 67 -17.56 -7.90 12.04
CA ALA A 67 -18.73 -7.22 12.58
C ALA A 67 -19.86 -6.97 11.56
N GLY A 68 -19.75 -7.49 10.34
CA GLY A 68 -20.77 -7.34 9.29
C GLY A 68 -20.93 -5.92 8.73
N ARG A 69 -19.93 -5.04 8.90
CA ARG A 69 -19.92 -3.68 8.33
C ARG A 69 -19.30 -3.68 6.92
N GLU A 70 -19.45 -2.55 6.23
CA GLU A 70 -18.63 -2.29 5.04
C GLU A 70 -17.14 -2.33 5.41
N ASP A 71 -16.38 -3.17 4.71
CA ASP A 71 -14.99 -3.51 5.03
C ASP A 71 -13.99 -3.00 3.99
N ARG A 72 -14.49 -2.36 2.94
CA ARG A 72 -13.72 -1.78 1.84
C ARG A 72 -13.64 -0.26 1.88
N ASP A 73 -14.24 0.37 2.89
CA ASP A 73 -14.09 1.81 3.13
C ASP A 73 -12.69 2.11 3.69
N LEU A 74 -11.71 2.07 2.78
CA LEU A 74 -10.27 2.13 3.03
C LEU A 74 -9.65 3.26 2.23
N THR A 75 -8.82 4.08 2.87
CA THR A 75 -7.94 5.04 2.19
C THR A 75 -6.48 4.63 2.36
N PHE A 76 -5.67 4.90 1.34
CA PHE A 76 -4.25 4.51 1.33
C PHE A 76 -3.39 5.76 1.27
N THR A 77 -2.39 5.84 2.15
CA THR A 77 -1.47 6.96 2.22
C THR A 77 -0.09 6.53 1.77
N ASN A 78 0.40 7.15 0.69
CA ASN A 78 1.77 6.92 0.22
C ASN A 78 2.76 7.69 1.10
N HIS A 79 3.72 6.98 1.70
CA HIS A 79 4.83 7.59 2.44
C HIS A 79 6.03 7.74 1.52
N ALA A 80 5.90 8.67 0.56
CA ALA A 80 7.00 9.07 -0.30
C ALA A 80 8.09 9.75 0.55
N VAL A 81 9.33 9.28 0.40
CA VAL A 81 10.50 9.85 1.06
C VAL A 81 11.41 10.49 0.01
N THR A 82 12.01 11.61 0.39
CA THR A 82 13.06 12.23 -0.41
C THR A 82 14.21 11.24 -0.61
N PRO A 83 14.92 11.26 -1.75
CA PRO A 83 15.94 10.25 -2.07
C PRO A 83 17.00 10.03 -0.98
N ASP A 84 17.37 11.09 -0.26
CA ASP A 84 18.33 11.10 0.86
C ASP A 84 17.83 10.38 2.13
N LYS A 85 16.54 10.11 2.24
CA LYS A 85 15.90 9.48 3.42
C LYS A 85 15.43 8.04 3.17
N ARG A 86 15.69 7.49 1.98
CA ARG A 86 15.42 6.08 1.66
C ARG A 86 16.44 5.20 2.39
N ARG A 87 15.97 4.20 3.12
CA ARG A 87 16.80 3.25 3.89
C ARG A 87 17.31 2.12 3.01
#